data_AF-A0A382HGW6-F1
#
_entry.id   AF-A0A382HGW6-F1
#
_cell.length_a   1.000
_cell.length_b   1.000
_cell.length_c   1.000
_cell.angle_alpha   90.00
_cell.angle_beta   90.00
_cell.angle_gamma   90.00
#
_symmetry.space_group_name_H-M   'P 1'
#
loop_
_entity.id
_entity.type
_entity.pdbx_description
1 polymer ?
#
loop_
_entity_poly.entity_id
_entity_poly.type
_entity_poly.pdbx_seq_one_letter_code
_entity_poly.pdbx_strand_id
1 'polypeptide(L)' 'MNLKEIEKHIKEALPGAIVEIQDLAGDGNHYSATVTSSKFSGKSKIEQHK' A
#
# COMPACT_ATOMS: atom_id res chain seq x y z
N MET A 1 -8.31 -2.58 -11.44
CA MET A 1 -7.63 -3.49 -10.48
C MET A 1 -8.56 -3.69 -9.29
N ASN A 2 -8.65 -4.86 -8.67
CA ASN A 2 -9.49 -5.02 -7.48
C ASN A 2 -8.75 -4.54 -6.22
N LEU A 3 -9.40 -3.77 -5.34
CA LEU A 3 -8.82 -3.30 -4.06
C LEU A 3 -8.17 -4.43 -3.26
N LYS A 4 -8.81 -5.61 -3.25
CA LYS A 4 -8.32 -6.81 -2.56
C LYS A 4 -7.03 -7.36 -3.15
N GLU A 5 -6.81 -7.20 -4.46
CA GLU A 5 -5.57 -7.63 -5.12
C GLU A 5 -4.42 -6.72 -4.72
N ILE A 6 -4.63 -5.40 -4.72
CA ILE A 6 -3.62 -4.42 -4.29
C ILE A 6 -3.20 -4.72 -2.84
N GLU A 7 -4.16 -4.89 -1.94
CA GLU A 7 -3.89 -5.20 -0.53
C GLU A 7 -3.12 -6.53 -0.38
N LYS A 8 -3.54 -7.57 -1.11
CA LYS A 8 -2.89 -8.88 -1.10
C LYS A 8 -1.42 -8.78 -1.52
N HIS A 9 -1.14 -8.14 -2.66
CA HIS A 9 0.23 -8.01 -3.17
C HIS A 9 1.13 -7.25 -2.19
N ILE A 10 0.63 -6.16 -1.58
CA ILE A 10 1.40 -5.41 -0.58
C ILE A 10 1.68 -6.28 0.65
N LYS A 11 0.69 -7.02 1.16
CA LYS A 11 0.87 -7.90 2.33
C LYS A 11 1.77 -9.09 2.06
N GLU A 12 1.79 -9.61 0.82
CA GLU A 12 2.71 -10.67 0.39
C GLU A 12 4.17 -10.15 0.34
N ALA A 13 4.40 -8.95 -0.21
CA ALA A 13 5.73 -8.33 -0.28
C ALA A 13 6.23 -7.79 1.08
N LEU A 14 5.31 -7.30 1.91
CA LEU A 14 5.57 -6.75 3.24
C LEU A 14 4.72 -7.48 4.31
N PRO A 15 5.10 -8.71 4.69
CA PRO A 15 4.41 -9.45 5.74
C PRO A 15 4.34 -8.65 7.04
N GLY A 16 3.15 -8.58 7.62
CA GLY A 16 2.87 -7.83 8.85
C GLY A 16 2.61 -6.32 8.65
N ALA A 17 2.59 -5.82 7.41
CA ALA A 17 2.16 -4.46 7.14
C ALA A 17 0.64 -4.28 7.33
N ILE A 18 0.26 -3.14 7.89
CA ILE A 18 -1.12 -2.65 7.89
C ILE A 18 -1.32 -1.82 6.63
N VAL A 19 -2.34 -2.13 5.86
CA VAL A 19 -2.60 -1.52 4.55
C VAL A 19 -4.04 -1.01 4.54
N GLU A 20 -4.19 0.28 4.25
CA GLU A 20 -5.47 0.93 4.03
C GLU A 20 -5.53 1.44 2.60
N ILE A 21 -6.58 1.10 1.86
CA ILE A 21 -6.74 1.50 0.46
C ILE A 21 -8.06 2.23 0.30
N GLN A 22 -8.01 3.39 -0.35
CA GLN A 22 -9.16 4.22 -0.66
C GLN A 22 -9.22 4.49 -2.16
N ASP A 23 -10.40 4.35 -2.76
CA ASP A 23 -10.67 4.88 -4.10
C ASP A 23 -10.93 6.39 -3.97
N LEU A 24 -10.08 7.19 -4.62
CA LEU A 24 -10.13 8.65 -4.53
C LEU A 24 -11.19 9.25 -5.45
N ALA A 25 -11.48 8.59 -6.57
CA ALA A 25 -12.36 9.11 -7.61
C ALA A 25 -13.67 8.32 -7.75
N GLY A 26 -13.76 7.14 -7.12
CA GLY A 26 -14.87 6.21 -7.28
C GLY A 26 -14.91 5.56 -8.67
N ASP A 27 -13.82 5.66 -9.44
CA ASP A 27 -13.71 5.24 -10.83
C ASP A 27 -13.07 3.87 -11.01
N GLY A 28 -12.66 3.23 -9.91
CA GLY A 28 -12.02 1.92 -9.93
C GLY A 28 -10.63 1.91 -10.57
N ASN A 29 -9.96 3.05 -10.69
CA ASN A 29 -8.61 3.14 -11.23
C ASN A 29 -7.68 4.15 -10.51
N HIS A 30 -8.21 5.10 -9.73
CA HIS A 30 -7.41 5.99 -8.88
C HIS A 30 -7.49 5.64 -7.40
N TYR A 31 -6.38 5.12 -6.85
CA TYR A 31 -6.33 4.66 -5.47
C TYR A 31 -5.25 5.37 -4.65
N SER A 32 -5.55 5.63 -3.37
CA SER A 32 -4.57 5.95 -2.34
C SER A 32 -4.32 4.72 -1.47
N ALA A 33 -3.05 4.43 -1.18
CA ALA A 33 -2.66 3.35 -0.28
C ALA A 33 -1.80 3.91 0.86
N THR A 34 -2.28 3.75 2.09
CA THR A 34 -1.50 4.01 3.31
C THR A 34 -0.95 2.68 3.81
N VAL A 35 0.37 2.54 3.80
CA VAL A 35 1.06 1.32 4.24
C VAL A 35 1.90 1.63 5.49
N THR A 36 1.57 0.97 6.60
CA THR A 36 2.31 1.07 7.86
C THR A 36 3.09 -0.22 8.10
N SER A 37 4.41 -0.13 8.20
CA SER A 37 5.30 -1.26 8.49
C SER A 37 6.55 -0.80 9.23
N SER A 38 7.02 -1.62 10.17
CA SER A 38 8.31 -1.42 10.85
C SER A 38 9.50 -1.42 9.89
N LYS A 39 9.36 -2.08 8.72
CA LYS A 39 10.39 -2.12 7.66
C LYS A 39 10.69 -0.77 7.00
N PHE A 40 9.86 0.25 7.24
CA PHE A 40 10.07 1.60 6.74
C PHE A 40 10.87 2.49 7.69
N SER A 41 11.13 2.05 8.92
CA SER A 41 11.95 2.80 9.87
C SER A 41 13.33 3.09 9.28
N GLY A 42 13.73 4.36 9.30
CA GLY A 42 15.02 4.83 8.75
C GLY A 42 15.07 4.96 7.22
N LYS A 43 14.02 4.59 6.49
CA LYS A 43 13.96 4.75 5.02
C LYS A 43 13.40 6.12 4.63
N SER A 44 13.95 6.70 3.57
CA SER A 44 13.39 7.88 2.91
C SER A 44 12.06 7.55 2.21
N LYS A 45 11.25 8.57 1.89
CA LYS A 45 9.99 8.38 1.15
C LYS A 45 10.19 7.67 -0.19
N ILE A 46 11.30 7.93 -0.87
CA ILE A 46 11.63 7.29 -2.15
C ILE A 46 11.90 5.79 -1.93
N GLU A 47 12.68 5.43 -0.91
CA GLU A 47 12.99 4.02 -0.58
C GLU A 47 11.79 3.25 -0.01
N GLN A 48 10.81 3.94 0.56
CA GLN A 48 9.56 3.33 1.00
C GLN A 48 8.65 3.00 -0.20
N HIS A 49 8.70 3.82 -1.24
CA HIS A 49 7.84 3.69 -2.42
C HIS A 49 8.42 2.76 -3.51
N LYS A 50 9.75 2.69 -3.60
CA LYS A 50 10.48 1.83 -4.54
C LYS A 50 10.34 0.35 -4.19
#